data_AF-A0A136PI90-F1
#
_entry.id   AF-A0A136PI90-F1
#
_cell.length_a   1.000
_cell.length_b   1.000
_cell.length_c   1.000
_cell.angle_alpha   90.00
_cell.angle_beta   90.00
_cell.angle_gamma   90.00
#
_symmetry.space_group_name_H-M   'P 1'
#
loop_
_entity.id
_entity.type
_entity.pdbx_description
1 polymer ?
#
loop_
_entity_poly.entity_id
_entity_poly.type
_entity_poly.pdbx_seq_one_letter_code
_entity_poly.pdbx_strand_id
1 'polypeptide(L)'
;MGALVTLDLPDDSPMFDLPWIITFGPLSDADEWEPVVCGPYERPHALALAEAVVAEEQLMAVVEPLLPAVSADEIRTEIAAAQAAAESEPDGLDEVDLYGDYEETVDEEQDRLTEAERHAQPLTAPSEADLRAGFHRIAAMLTGRDT
;
A
#
# COMPACT_ATOMS: atom_id res chain seq x y z
N MET A 1 4.79 14.77 -9.87
CA MET A 1 4.83 13.95 -8.66
C MET A 1 3.58 13.09 -8.70
N GLY A 2 3.74 11.79 -8.55
CA GLY A 2 2.67 10.81 -8.48
C GLY A 2 2.04 10.73 -7.09
N ALA A 3 1.27 9.67 -6.84
CA ALA A 3 0.58 9.44 -5.58
C ALA A 3 1.07 8.16 -4.92
N LEU A 4 1.33 8.22 -3.61
CA LEU A 4 1.63 7.06 -2.77
C LEU A 4 0.42 6.77 -1.87
N VAL A 5 -0.11 5.56 -1.93
CA VAL A 5 -1.22 5.08 -1.10
C VAL A 5 -0.73 3.90 -0.28
N THR A 6 -1.03 3.90 1.02
CA THR A 6 -0.74 2.77 1.90
C THR A 6 -1.83 2.64 2.95
N LEU A 7 -1.97 1.44 3.54
CA LEU A 7 -2.95 1.19 4.59
C LEU A 7 -2.62 1.99 5.84
N ASP A 8 -3.64 2.65 6.40
CA ASP A 8 -3.58 3.19 7.76
C ASP A 8 -3.81 2.06 8.75
N LEU A 9 -2.75 1.66 9.45
CA LEU A 9 -2.74 0.52 10.35
C LEU A 9 -2.40 1.01 11.77
N PRO A 10 -3.06 0.46 12.82
CA PRO A 10 -2.65 0.72 14.19
C PRO A 10 -1.17 0.37 14.41
N ASP A 11 -0.48 1.13 15.26
CA ASP A 11 0.97 0.99 15.54
C ASP A 11 1.41 -0.44 15.92
N ASP A 12 0.52 -1.22 16.52
CA ASP A 12 0.74 -2.60 16.97
C ASP A 12 0.20 -3.66 16.00
N SER A 13 -0.17 -3.26 14.78
CA SER A 13 -0.74 -4.17 13.79
C SER A 13 0.26 -5.27 13.40
N PRO A 14 -0.13 -6.56 13.50
CA PRO A 14 0.71 -7.67 13.05
C PRO A 14 0.93 -7.67 11.54
N MET A 15 0.19 -6.86 10.78
CA MET A 15 0.36 -6.72 9.34
C MET A 15 1.68 -6.03 8.97
N PHE A 16 2.29 -5.28 9.89
CA PHE A 16 3.61 -4.69 9.64
C PHE A 16 4.72 -5.72 9.48
N ASP A 17 4.58 -6.89 10.10
CA ASP A 17 5.56 -7.99 10.04
C ASP A 17 5.40 -8.88 8.78
N LEU A 18 4.34 -8.68 8.01
CA LEU A 18 4.13 -9.40 6.75
C LEU A 18 5.10 -8.89 5.66
N PRO A 19 5.34 -9.66 4.58
CA PRO A 19 5.95 -9.10 3.38
C PRO A 19 5.02 -8.07 2.73
N TRP A 20 5.57 -7.11 2.00
CA TRP A 20 4.81 -6.04 1.35
C TRP A 20 5.03 -6.04 -0.16
N ILE A 21 4.00 -5.69 -0.92
CA ILE A 21 4.08 -5.48 -2.36
C ILE A 21 3.87 -4.01 -2.70
N ILE A 22 4.27 -3.64 -3.91
CA ILE A 22 3.97 -2.34 -4.50
C ILE A 22 3.25 -2.58 -5.81
N THR A 23 2.04 -2.03 -5.96
CA THR A 23 1.32 -2.02 -7.23
C THR A 23 1.42 -0.63 -7.83
N PHE A 24 2.11 -0.51 -8.96
CA PHE A 24 2.18 0.72 -9.74
C PHE A 24 1.10 0.70 -10.82
N GLY A 25 0.35 1.79 -10.93
CA GLY A 25 -0.71 1.95 -11.91
C GLY A 25 -0.79 3.38 -12.44
N PRO A 26 -1.64 3.61 -13.45
CA PRO A 26 -1.91 4.95 -13.93
C PRO A 26 -2.47 5.84 -12.82
N LEU A 27 -2.04 7.11 -12.81
CA LEU A 27 -2.60 8.10 -11.90
C LEU A 27 -3.98 8.58 -12.35
N SER A 28 -4.26 8.48 -13.65
CA SER A 28 -5.53 8.89 -14.25
C SER A 28 -6.10 7.82 -15.16
N ASP A 29 -7.43 7.74 -15.25
CA ASP A 29 -8.16 6.76 -16.06
C ASP A 29 -8.00 7.01 -17.55
N ALA A 30 -7.48 8.18 -17.93
CA ALA A 30 -7.12 8.46 -19.31
C ALA A 30 -5.91 7.64 -19.79
N ASP A 31 -5.07 7.18 -18.86
CA ASP A 31 -3.88 6.39 -19.15
C ASP A 31 -4.19 4.90 -18.90
N GLU A 32 -4.73 4.20 -19.88
CA GLU A 32 -5.09 2.77 -19.74
C GLU A 32 -3.86 1.86 -19.96
N TRP A 33 -3.16 1.51 -18.89
CA TRP A 33 -2.10 0.49 -18.92
C TRP A 33 -2.20 -0.49 -17.74
N GLU A 34 -1.69 -1.71 -17.94
CA GLU A 34 -1.79 -2.80 -16.97
C GLU A 34 -0.90 -2.57 -15.74
N PRO A 35 -1.45 -2.55 -14.51
CA PRO A 35 -0.66 -2.33 -13.31
C PRO A 35 0.51 -3.31 -13.14
N VAL A 36 1.65 -2.81 -12.68
CA VAL A 36 2.86 -3.61 -12.41
C VAL A 36 2.97 -3.87 -10.91
N VAL A 37 3.03 -5.14 -10.52
CA VAL A 37 3.20 -5.56 -9.12
C VAL A 37 4.65 -5.96 -8.87
N CYS A 38 5.27 -5.34 -7.86
CA CYS A 38 6.66 -5.53 -7.44
C CYS A 38 6.74 -6.09 -6.01
N GLY A 39 7.76 -6.92 -5.73
CA GLY A 39 8.03 -7.47 -4.40
C GLY A 39 8.08 -9.00 -4.35
N PRO A 40 7.98 -9.61 -3.15
CA PRO A 40 7.74 -8.97 -1.86
C PRO A 40 8.97 -8.27 -1.26
N TYR A 41 8.75 -7.17 -0.53
CA TYR A 41 9.74 -6.39 0.19
C TYR A 41 9.44 -6.37 1.70
N GLU A 42 10.38 -5.88 2.49
CA GLU A 42 10.09 -5.44 3.86
C GLU A 42 9.39 -4.08 3.78
N ARG A 43 8.46 -3.80 4.70
CA ARG A 43 7.69 -2.54 4.69
C ARG A 43 8.54 -1.28 4.48
N PRO A 44 9.62 -1.02 5.25
CA PRO A 44 10.41 0.20 5.05
C PRO A 44 11.06 0.26 3.66
N HIS A 45 11.42 -0.88 3.07
CA HIS A 45 11.94 -0.93 1.71
C HIS A 45 10.85 -0.67 0.67
N ALA A 46 9.65 -1.22 0.86
CA ALA A 46 8.51 -1.00 -0.03
C ALA A 46 8.13 0.48 -0.12
N LEU A 47 7.97 1.13 1.04
CA LEU A 47 7.63 2.55 1.13
C LEU A 47 8.70 3.44 0.48
N ALA A 48 9.97 3.21 0.80
CA ALA A 48 11.06 4.01 0.25
C ALA A 48 11.22 3.84 -1.27
N LEU A 49 11.00 2.63 -1.81
CA LEU A 49 11.01 2.41 -3.25
C LEU A 49 9.83 3.09 -3.95
N ALA A 50 8.62 2.95 -3.39
CA ALA A 50 7.42 3.56 -3.95
C ALA A 50 7.54 5.09 -3.96
N GLU A 51 7.98 5.67 -2.84
CA GLU A 51 8.21 7.11 -2.71
C GLU A 51 9.26 7.61 -3.73
N ALA A 52 10.37 6.90 -3.90
CA ALA A 52 11.40 7.27 -4.87
C ALA A 52 10.87 7.29 -6.32
N VAL A 53 10.03 6.32 -6.70
CA VAL A 53 9.46 6.23 -8.05
C VAL A 53 8.41 7.32 -8.29
N VAL A 54 7.45 7.50 -7.37
CA VAL A 54 6.38 8.52 -7.53
C VAL A 54 6.88 9.95 -7.35
N ALA A 55 8.04 10.15 -6.72
CA ALA A 55 8.68 11.46 -6.69
C ALA A 55 9.09 11.93 -8.10
N GLU A 56 9.51 11.00 -8.96
CA GLU A 56 10.02 11.29 -10.31
C GLU A 56 8.95 11.11 -11.41
N GLU A 57 7.98 10.24 -11.20
CA GLU A 57 6.99 9.87 -12.21
C GLU A 57 5.55 10.23 -11.82
N GLN A 58 4.67 10.42 -12.82
CA GLN A 58 3.25 10.74 -12.62
C GLN A 58 2.41 9.47 -12.63
N LEU A 59 2.58 8.64 -11.61
CA LEU A 59 1.87 7.37 -11.46
C LEU A 59 1.43 7.15 -10.02
N MET A 60 0.50 6.22 -9.83
CA MET A 60 0.01 5.82 -8.52
C MET A 60 0.79 4.59 -8.05
N ALA A 61 1.21 4.58 -6.79
CA ALA A 61 1.82 3.43 -6.13
C ALA A 61 0.98 3.05 -4.90
N VAL A 62 0.46 1.83 -4.88
CA VAL A 62 -0.23 1.26 -3.72
C VAL A 62 0.73 0.31 -3.01
N VAL A 63 1.00 0.57 -1.73
CA VAL A 63 1.91 -0.23 -0.89
C VAL A 63 1.11 -0.94 0.19
N GLU A 64 1.04 -2.26 0.10
CA GLU A 64 0.16 -3.10 0.92
C GLU A 64 0.82 -4.42 1.35
N PRO A 65 0.41 -4.99 2.50
CA PRO A 65 0.91 -6.27 2.97
C PRO A 65 0.41 -7.43 2.09
N LEU A 66 1.31 -8.35 1.75
CA LEU A 66 1.01 -9.59 1.06
C LEU A 66 0.58 -10.65 2.06
N LEU A 67 -0.69 -11.06 1.99
CA LEU A 67 -1.23 -12.15 2.81
C LEU A 67 -0.68 -13.51 2.34
N PRO A 68 0.08 -14.24 3.18
CA PRO A 68 0.70 -15.52 2.80
C PRO A 68 -0.29 -16.68 3.00
N ALA A 69 -1.43 -16.64 2.30
CA ALA A 69 -2.42 -17.71 2.34
C ALA A 69 -1.88 -18.97 1.67
N VAL A 70 -2.04 -20.13 2.32
CA VAL A 70 -1.50 -21.43 1.86
C VAL A 70 -2.58 -22.39 1.37
N SER A 71 -3.84 -21.97 1.42
CA SER A 71 -4.97 -22.76 0.92
C SER A 71 -6.04 -21.89 0.26
N ALA A 72 -6.82 -22.50 -0.63
CA ALA A 72 -7.96 -21.83 -1.25
C ALA A 72 -9.04 -21.43 -0.23
N ASP A 73 -9.17 -22.17 0.88
CA ASP A 73 -10.16 -21.88 1.92
C ASP A 73 -9.75 -20.66 2.76
N GLU A 74 -8.47 -20.49 3.04
CA GLU A 74 -7.94 -19.25 3.64
C GLU A 74 -8.25 -18.05 2.73
N ILE A 75 -7.93 -18.14 1.44
CA ILE A 75 -8.22 -17.07 0.47
C ILE A 75 -9.72 -16.71 0.46
N ARG A 76 -10.60 -17.72 0.44
CA ARG A 76 -12.06 -17.48 0.48
C ARG A 76 -12.50 -16.81 1.77
N THR A 77 -11.87 -17.14 2.89
CA THR A 77 -12.16 -16.54 4.20
C THR A 77 -11.78 -15.07 4.21
N GLU A 78 -10.60 -14.73 3.68
CA GLU A 78 -10.18 -13.32 3.53
C GLU A 78 -11.11 -12.53 2.60
N ILE A 79 -11.53 -13.13 1.47
CA ILE A 79 -12.51 -12.50 0.56
C ILE A 79 -13.82 -12.21 1.30
N ALA A 80 -14.34 -13.18 2.05
CA ALA A 80 -15.59 -12.99 2.80
C ALA A 80 -15.44 -11.92 3.90
N ALA A 81 -14.29 -11.85 4.57
CA ALA A 81 -14.01 -10.81 5.55
C ALA A 81 -13.97 -9.41 4.91
N ALA A 82 -13.31 -9.27 3.75
CA ALA A 82 -13.26 -8.01 3.00
C ALA A 82 -14.66 -7.57 2.54
N GLN A 83 -15.48 -8.49 2.02
CA GLN A 83 -16.86 -8.20 1.62
C GLN A 83 -17.70 -7.72 2.81
N ALA A 84 -17.61 -8.41 3.96
CA ALA A 84 -18.34 -8.04 5.17
C ALA A 84 -17.89 -6.68 5.73
N ALA A 85 -16.60 -6.34 5.62
CA ALA A 85 -16.09 -5.03 6.02
C ALA A 85 -16.71 -3.91 5.15
N ALA A 86 -16.70 -4.07 3.83
CA ALA A 86 -17.30 -3.11 2.90
C ALA A 86 -18.82 -2.91 3.14
N GLU A 87 -19.55 -3.97 3.48
CA GLU A 87 -20.99 -3.89 3.80
C GLU A 87 -21.27 -3.21 5.16
N SER A 88 -20.28 -3.14 6.06
CA SER A 88 -20.45 -2.58 7.41
C SER A 88 -20.10 -1.10 7.52
N GLU A 89 -19.51 -0.51 6.48
CA GLU A 89 -19.32 0.93 6.38
C GLU A 89 -20.69 1.61 6.19
N PRO A 90 -21.09 2.56 7.05
CA PRO A 90 -22.41 3.18 6.94
C PRO A 90 -22.54 3.93 5.61
N ASP A 91 -23.55 3.57 4.80
CA ASP A 91 -24.01 4.23 3.55
C ASP A 91 -23.97 5.77 3.66
N GLY A 92 -22.84 6.36 3.30
CA GLY A 92 -22.54 7.77 3.52
C GLY A 92 -21.16 8.19 3.02
N LEU A 93 -20.32 7.22 2.68
CA LEU A 93 -19.36 7.37 1.61
C LEU A 93 -19.96 6.56 0.46
N ASP A 94 -20.81 7.22 -0.34
CA ASP A 94 -21.07 6.77 -1.71
C ASP A 94 -19.73 6.30 -2.27
N GLU A 95 -19.73 5.12 -2.88
CA GLU A 95 -18.74 4.68 -3.87
C GLU A 95 -17.96 5.89 -4.33
N VAL A 96 -16.81 6.15 -3.67
CA VAL A 96 -15.95 7.25 -4.07
C VAL A 96 -15.61 6.78 -5.45
N ASP A 97 -16.20 7.47 -6.42
CA ASP A 97 -15.92 7.29 -7.80
C ASP A 97 -14.40 7.40 -7.84
N LEU A 98 -13.73 6.24 -7.91
CA LEU A 98 -12.28 6.17 -8.06
C LEU A 98 -11.90 7.03 -9.29
N TYR A 99 -12.92 7.21 -10.18
CA TYR A 99 -13.23 8.10 -11.30
C TYR A 99 -13.63 9.59 -11.16
N GLY A 100 -13.75 10.22 -9.98
CA GLY A 100 -13.83 11.68 -9.83
C GLY A 100 -15.18 12.41 -9.69
N ASP A 101 -15.24 13.28 -8.67
CA ASP A 101 -15.61 14.71 -8.73
C ASP A 101 -15.33 15.32 -7.34
N TYR A 102 -14.30 16.16 -7.21
CA TYR A 102 -14.00 16.84 -5.95
C TYR A 102 -14.74 18.19 -5.92
N GLU A 103 -15.93 18.24 -5.32
CA GLU A 103 -16.46 19.51 -4.79
C GLU A 103 -15.82 19.80 -3.42
N GLU A 104 -15.03 20.87 -3.43
CA GLU A 104 -14.24 21.44 -2.34
C GLU A 104 -15.09 21.83 -1.12
N THR A 105 -14.95 21.09 -0.02
CA THR A 105 -15.19 21.60 1.34
C THR A 105 -14.01 21.25 2.24
N VAL A 106 -12.97 22.07 2.15
CA VAL A 106 -11.78 21.98 3.01
C VAL A 106 -12.17 22.52 4.39
N ASP A 107 -12.25 21.63 5.39
CA ASP A 107 -12.37 22.01 6.79
C ASP A 107 -10.97 22.38 7.31
N GLU A 108 -10.77 23.65 7.69
CA GLU A 108 -9.46 24.26 8.00
C GLU A 108 -8.71 23.59 9.18
N GLU A 109 -9.32 22.63 9.88
CA GLU A 109 -8.70 21.90 11.00
C GLU A 109 -7.87 20.69 10.56
N GLN A 110 -8.18 20.05 9.41
CA GLN A 110 -7.38 18.93 8.87
C GLN A 110 -6.03 19.37 8.29
N ASP A 111 -5.89 20.64 7.87
CA ASP A 111 -4.67 21.16 7.25
C ASP A 111 -3.44 21.22 8.17
N ARG A 112 -3.64 21.17 9.50
CA ARG A 112 -2.54 21.27 10.46
C ARG A 112 -1.85 19.95 10.76
N LEU A 113 -2.52 18.81 10.55
CA LEU A 113 -1.91 17.48 10.67
C LEU A 113 -1.15 17.11 9.39
N THR A 114 -1.68 17.49 8.22
CA THR A 114 -1.03 17.22 6.93
C THR A 114 0.28 17.98 6.74
N GLU A 115 0.47 19.16 7.35
CA GLU A 115 1.68 19.97 7.14
C GLU A 115 2.95 19.40 7.78
N ALA A 116 2.80 18.64 8.87
CA ALA A 116 3.91 17.98 9.56
C ALA A 116 4.42 16.75 8.79
N GLU A 117 3.52 16.01 8.12
CA GLU A 117 3.88 14.85 7.28
C GLU A 117 4.43 15.29 5.91
N ARG A 118 3.99 16.44 5.38
CA ARG A 118 4.51 17.04 4.12
C ARG A 118 5.99 17.45 4.16
N HIS A 119 6.64 17.43 5.33
CA HIS A 119 8.05 17.81 5.51
C HIS A 119 8.98 16.64 5.87
N ALA A 120 8.49 15.39 5.84
CA ALA A 120 9.40 14.25 5.88
C ALA A 120 10.28 14.30 4.62
N GLN A 121 11.60 14.36 4.81
CA GLN A 121 12.51 14.21 3.67
C GLN A 121 12.23 12.86 3.01
N PRO A 122 12.23 12.79 1.66
CA PRO A 122 12.00 11.54 0.97
C PRO A 122 12.90 10.45 1.53
N LEU A 123 12.32 9.29 1.83
CA LEU A 123 13.09 8.16 2.33
C LEU A 123 14.17 7.82 1.29
N THR A 124 15.40 7.63 1.77
CA THR A 124 16.47 7.18 0.87
C THR A 124 16.14 5.78 0.40
N ALA A 125 16.05 5.59 -0.91
CA ALA A 125 15.79 4.27 -1.50
C ALA A 125 16.82 3.24 -1.01
N PRO A 126 16.39 2.01 -0.68
CA PRO A 126 17.29 0.95 -0.23
C PRO A 126 18.28 0.58 -1.33
N SER A 127 19.48 0.15 -0.92
CA SER A 127 20.46 -0.35 -1.89
C SER A 127 20.04 -1.74 -2.41
N GLU A 128 20.60 -2.15 -3.56
CA GLU A 128 20.39 -3.50 -4.08
C GLU A 128 20.79 -4.58 -3.07
N ALA A 129 21.87 -4.35 -2.31
CA ALA A 129 22.32 -5.28 -1.29
C ALA A 129 21.29 -5.41 -0.15
N ASP A 130 20.67 -4.31 0.27
CA ASP A 130 19.63 -4.29 1.30
C ASP A 130 18.38 -5.05 0.83
N LEU A 131 17.97 -4.83 -0.42
CA LEU A 131 16.85 -5.53 -1.04
C LEU A 131 17.10 -7.04 -1.11
N ARG A 132 18.28 -7.46 -1.59
CA ARG A 132 18.65 -8.89 -1.64
C ARG A 132 18.67 -9.52 -0.25
N ALA A 133 19.20 -8.82 0.76
CA ALA A 133 19.18 -9.29 2.14
C ALA A 133 17.75 -9.41 2.70
N GLY A 134 16.88 -8.44 2.38
CA GLY A 134 15.46 -8.47 2.73
C GLY A 134 14.74 -9.67 2.11
N PHE A 135 14.97 -9.94 0.81
CA PHE A 135 14.40 -11.12 0.15
C PHE A 135 14.80 -12.43 0.83
N HIS A 136 16.05 -12.55 1.30
CA HIS A 136 16.47 -13.73 2.06
C HIS A 136 15.69 -13.91 3.37
N ARG A 137 15.42 -12.81 4.11
CA ARG A 137 14.63 -12.87 5.36
C ARG A 137 13.17 -13.22 5.09
N ILE A 138 12.56 -12.60 4.07
CA ILE A 138 11.18 -12.91 3.66
C ILE A 138 11.07 -14.37 3.23
N ALA A 139 12.02 -14.87 2.42
CA ALA A 139 12.02 -16.27 2.02
C ALA A 139 12.08 -17.22 3.22
N ALA A 140 12.91 -16.92 4.23
CA ALA A 140 12.98 -17.70 5.45
C ALA A 140 11.66 -17.66 6.25
N MET A 141 11.01 -16.50 6.32
CA MET A 141 9.71 -16.34 6.96
C MET A 141 8.62 -17.14 6.26
N LEU A 142 8.54 -17.05 4.93
CA LEU A 142 7.49 -17.72 4.13
C LEU A 142 7.67 -19.24 4.08
N THR A 143 8.91 -19.73 4.15
CA THR A 143 9.21 -21.17 4.15
C THR A 143 9.31 -21.79 5.54
N GLY A 144 9.41 -20.97 6.60
CA GLY A 144 9.52 -21.43 7.98
C GLY A 144 8.18 -21.78 8.65
N ARG A 145 7.04 -21.56 7.97
CA ARG A 145 5.70 -21.72 8.54
C ARG A 145 5.23 -23.18 8.72
N ASP A 146 6.10 -24.16 8.46
CA ASP A 146 5.85 -25.61 8.60
C ASP A 146 6.40 -26.24 9.91
N THR A 147 6.64 -25.45 10.97
CA THR A 147 7.10 -26.00 12.28
C THR A 147 6.29 -25.51 13.48
#